data_AF-A0A0G0BIW9-F1
#
_entry.id   AF-A0A0G0BIW9-F1
#
_cell.length_a   1.000
_cell.length_b   1.000
_cell.length_c   1.000
_cell.angle_alpha   90.00
_cell.angle_beta   90.00
_cell.angle_gamma   90.00
#
_symmetry.space_group_name_H-M   'P 1'
#
loop_
_entity.id
_entity.type
_entity.pdbx_description
1 polymer ?
#
loop_
_entity_poly.entity_id
_entity_poly.type
_entity_poly.pdbx_seq_one_letter_code
_entity_poly.pdbx_strand_id
1 'polypeptide(L)'
;MKKSHYLIVAIGIVIVLFGILLFLRRDEDTWTCENGQWVKHGNPFAPKPTIECAITETQNNETTESSNSAGRANPASVYCIENGGILNIREDEEGQTGYCTLADGTICEEWAYYRKECPAGK
;
A
#
# COMPACT_ATOMS: atom_id res chain seq x y z
N MET A 1 42.85 7.96 -32.73
CA MET A 1 42.32 8.29 -31.38
C MET A 1 41.02 9.09 -31.42
N LYS A 2 40.90 10.15 -32.24
CA LYS A 2 39.69 11.00 -32.28
C LYS A 2 38.40 10.29 -32.72
N LYS A 3 38.45 9.47 -33.78
CA LYS A 3 37.27 8.68 -34.25
C LYS A 3 36.70 7.72 -33.19
N SER A 4 37.58 7.13 -32.37
CA SER A 4 37.16 6.25 -31.27
C SER A 4 36.55 7.06 -30.12
N HIS A 5 37.10 8.25 -29.80
CA HIS A 5 36.46 9.14 -28.82
C HIS A 5 35.08 9.61 -29.30
N TYR A 6 34.92 9.91 -30.61
CA TYR A 6 33.63 10.38 -31.15
C TYR A 6 32.59 9.27 -31.07
N LEU A 7 33.01 8.02 -31.29
CA LEU A 7 32.15 6.84 -31.15
C LEU A 7 31.67 6.66 -29.69
N ILE A 8 32.57 6.75 -28.72
CA ILE A 8 32.22 6.58 -27.29
C ILE A 8 31.28 7.70 -26.82
N VAL A 9 31.56 8.95 -27.19
CA VAL A 9 30.69 10.10 -26.84
C VAL A 9 29.31 9.95 -27.49
N ALA A 10 29.24 9.54 -28.75
CA ALA A 10 27.97 9.33 -29.44
C ALA A 10 27.12 8.22 -28.78
N ILE A 11 27.74 7.10 -28.41
CA ILE A 11 27.05 6.01 -27.70
C ILE A 11 26.54 6.48 -26.33
N GLY A 12 27.35 7.23 -25.58
CA GLY A 12 26.93 7.80 -24.30
C GLY A 12 25.71 8.72 -24.41
N ILE A 13 25.68 9.59 -25.42
CA ILE A 13 24.54 10.47 -25.70
C ILE A 13 23.29 9.64 -26.03
N VAL A 14 23.41 8.60 -26.86
CA VAL A 14 22.28 7.74 -27.23
C VAL A 14 21.72 7.00 -26.00
N ILE A 15 22.58 6.49 -25.11
CA ILE A 15 22.15 5.81 -23.88
C ILE A 15 21.42 6.77 -22.94
N VAL A 16 21.94 7.99 -22.75
CA VAL A 16 21.29 9.01 -21.92
C VAL A 16 19.95 9.44 -22.51
N LEU A 17 19.89 9.68 -23.82
CA LEU A 17 18.63 10.01 -24.49
C LEU A 17 17.62 8.88 -24.41
N PHE A 18 18.06 7.62 -24.57
CA PHE A 18 17.19 6.46 -24.42
C PHE A 18 16.68 6.31 -22.99
N GLY A 19 17.54 6.50 -21.98
CA GLY A 19 17.17 6.50 -20.57
C GLY A 19 16.15 7.60 -20.22
N ILE A 20 16.35 8.82 -20.73
CA ILE A 20 15.37 9.93 -20.56
C ILE A 20 14.05 9.57 -21.24
N LEU A 21 14.09 8.98 -22.43
CA LEU A 21 12.88 8.57 -23.17
C LEU A 21 12.13 7.44 -22.46
N LEU A 22 12.84 6.53 -21.80
CA LEU A 22 12.23 5.52 -20.92
C LEU A 22 11.66 6.15 -19.63
N PHE A 23 12.32 7.15 -19.06
CA PHE A 23 11.82 7.83 -17.86
C PHE A 23 10.60 8.71 -18.13
N LEU A 24 10.50 9.29 -19.34
CA LEU A 24 9.32 10.02 -19.82
C LEU A 24 8.17 9.08 -20.25
N ARG A 25 8.45 7.79 -20.48
CA ARG A 25 7.44 6.73 -20.56
C ARG A 25 7.13 6.24 -19.16
N ARG A 26 6.65 7.14 -18.32
CA ARG A 26 6.06 6.79 -17.03
C ARG A 26 4.80 5.97 -17.33
N ASP A 27 4.68 4.77 -16.77
CA ASP A 27 3.59 3.85 -17.06
C ASP A 27 2.30 4.36 -16.37
N GLU A 28 1.41 4.99 -17.15
CA GLU A 28 0.10 5.52 -16.72
C GLU A 28 -1.04 4.50 -16.99
N ASP A 29 -0.74 3.19 -17.06
CA ASP A 29 -1.71 2.13 -17.38
C ASP A 29 -2.60 1.75 -16.19
N THR A 30 -3.17 2.75 -15.50
CA THR A 30 -4.00 2.55 -14.31
C THR A 30 -5.40 3.12 -14.50
N TRP A 31 -6.38 2.55 -13.79
CA TRP A 31 -7.71 3.15 -13.71
C TRP A 31 -7.67 4.36 -12.78
N THR A 32 -8.14 5.51 -13.25
CA THR A 32 -8.16 6.75 -12.45
C THR A 32 -9.60 7.11 -12.10
N CYS A 33 -9.83 7.55 -10.86
CA CYS A 33 -11.13 8.06 -10.45
C CYS A 33 -11.24 9.54 -10.81
N GLU A 34 -12.15 9.88 -11.72
CA GLU A 34 -12.49 11.27 -12.05
C GLU A 34 -14.00 11.47 -11.92
N ASN A 35 -14.42 12.47 -11.16
CA ASN A 35 -15.84 12.80 -10.94
C ASN A 35 -16.70 11.63 -10.46
N GLY A 36 -16.12 10.74 -9.65
CA GLY A 36 -16.82 9.55 -9.15
C GLY A 36 -16.96 8.42 -10.16
N GLN A 37 -16.28 8.50 -11.30
CA GLN A 37 -16.28 7.46 -12.32
C GLN A 37 -14.86 6.97 -12.62
N TRP A 38 -14.68 5.66 -12.68
CA TRP A 38 -13.44 5.07 -13.19
C TRP A 38 -13.28 5.39 -14.67
N VAL A 39 -12.27 6.18 -14.99
CA VAL A 39 -11.83 6.52 -16.34
C VAL A 39 -10.61 5.66 -16.70
N LYS A 40 -10.59 5.13 -17.92
CA LYS A 40 -9.49 4.32 -18.45
C LYS A 40 -8.35 5.25 -18.87
N HIS A 41 -7.23 5.25 -18.15
CA HIS A 41 -5.98 5.87 -18.61
C HIS A 41 -5.06 4.76 -19.15
N GLY A 42 -4.54 4.94 -20.37
CA GLY A 42 -3.72 3.93 -21.04
C GLY A 42 -4.47 2.62 -21.38
N ASN A 43 -3.83 1.48 -21.16
CA ASN A 43 -4.42 0.15 -21.34
C ASN A 43 -4.25 -0.73 -20.09
N PRO A 44 -5.00 -0.47 -19.00
CA PRO A 44 -4.94 -1.25 -17.78
C PRO A 44 -5.19 -2.73 -18.07
N PHE A 45 -4.26 -3.57 -17.62
CA PHE A 45 -4.39 -5.02 -17.69
C PHE A 45 -5.44 -5.54 -16.68
N ALA A 46 -5.63 -4.82 -15.57
CA ALA A 46 -6.62 -5.17 -14.56
C ALA A 46 -8.05 -4.84 -15.04
N PRO A 47 -9.04 -5.71 -14.76
CA PRO A 47 -10.44 -5.39 -15.01
C PRO A 47 -10.83 -4.13 -14.23
N LYS A 48 -11.78 -3.36 -14.79
CA LYS A 48 -12.33 -2.17 -14.12
C LYS A 48 -12.80 -2.55 -12.70
N PRO A 49 -12.40 -1.81 -11.65
CA PRO A 49 -12.88 -2.08 -10.31
C PRO A 49 -14.42 -1.99 -10.25
N THR A 50 -15.03 -2.94 -9.54
CA THR A 50 -16.48 -3.00 -9.32
C THR A 50 -16.96 -2.10 -8.17
N ILE A 51 -16.02 -1.63 -7.35
CA ILE A 51 -16.28 -0.69 -6.25
C ILE A 51 -16.45 0.71 -6.85
N GLU A 52 -17.48 1.43 -6.40
CA GLU A 52 -17.71 2.82 -6.79
C GLU A 52 -16.52 3.69 -6.34
N CYS A 53 -15.97 4.47 -7.27
CA CYS A 53 -14.88 5.36 -6.95
C CYS A 53 -15.50 6.61 -6.33
N ALA A 54 -15.35 6.79 -5.02
CA ALA A 54 -16.01 7.87 -4.29
C ALA A 54 -15.08 9.07 -4.11
N ILE A 55 -15.53 10.24 -4.56
CA ILE A 55 -15.08 11.54 -4.06
C ILE A 55 -16.02 11.94 -2.93
N THR A 56 -15.74 11.50 -1.71
CA THR A 56 -16.49 11.97 -0.54
C THR A 56 -15.51 12.36 0.55
N GLU A 57 -15.28 13.67 0.67
CA GLU A 57 -14.75 14.28 1.88
C GLU A 57 -15.75 14.06 3.00
N THR A 58 -15.60 13.00 3.80
CA THR A 58 -15.97 12.96 5.22
C THR A 58 -15.23 11.78 5.84
N GLN A 59 -14.13 12.08 6.52
CA GLN A 59 -13.57 11.19 7.53
C GLN A 59 -14.60 11.05 8.65
N ASN A 60 -15.08 9.83 8.94
CA ASN A 60 -15.59 9.40 10.25
C ASN A 60 -15.93 7.88 10.23
N ASN A 61 -15.02 7.12 10.84
CA ASN A 61 -15.18 5.82 11.52
C ASN A 61 -15.50 4.51 10.74
N GLU A 62 -14.53 3.60 10.85
CA GLU A 62 -14.51 2.13 10.76
C GLU A 62 -14.64 1.37 9.42
N THR A 63 -13.46 0.95 8.94
CA THR A 63 -13.03 -0.47 8.80
C THR A 63 -12.66 -0.95 7.39
N THR A 64 -11.36 -1.25 7.27
CA THR A 64 -10.63 -2.18 6.37
C THR A 64 -10.10 -1.71 5.01
N GLU A 65 -8.76 -1.68 4.96
CA GLU A 65 -7.85 -2.09 3.88
C GLU A 65 -7.87 -1.38 2.51
N SER A 66 -6.74 -0.75 2.18
CA SER A 66 -5.73 -1.34 1.26
C SER A 66 -4.89 -0.24 0.63
N SER A 67 -3.87 0.21 1.34
CA SER A 67 -2.71 0.84 0.70
C SER A 67 -1.75 -0.29 0.37
N ASN A 68 -1.71 -0.61 -0.93
CA ASN A 68 -0.91 -1.60 -1.60
C ASN A 68 0.60 -1.40 -1.37
N SER A 69 1.08 -1.81 -0.19
CA SER A 69 2.50 -2.01 0.12
C SER A 69 2.67 -3.50 0.38
N ALA A 70 3.26 -4.21 -0.57
CA ALA A 70 3.59 -5.63 -0.49
C ALA A 70 4.69 -5.92 0.58
N GLY A 71 4.46 -5.51 1.82
CA GLY A 71 5.08 -6.10 2.99
C GLY A 71 4.27 -7.32 3.41
N ARG A 72 4.92 -8.39 3.88
CA ARG A 72 4.18 -9.50 4.49
C ARG A 72 3.28 -8.93 5.57
N ALA A 73 1.99 -9.25 5.53
CA ALA A 73 1.05 -8.84 6.55
C ALA A 73 1.58 -9.24 7.94
N ASN A 74 1.45 -8.36 8.93
CA ASN A 74 1.87 -8.64 10.28
C ASN A 74 1.02 -9.80 10.85
N PRO A 75 1.62 -10.96 11.20
CA PRO A 75 0.86 -12.11 11.68
C PRO A 75 0.00 -11.84 12.91
N ALA A 76 0.44 -10.96 13.82
CA ALA A 76 -0.32 -10.60 15.02
C ALA A 76 -1.55 -9.75 14.67
N SER A 77 -1.37 -8.77 13.78
CA SER A 77 -2.46 -7.95 13.24
C SER A 77 -3.51 -8.80 12.52
N VAL A 78 -3.08 -9.74 11.67
CA VAL A 78 -3.96 -10.68 10.97
C VAL A 78 -4.71 -11.56 11.97
N TYR A 79 -4.01 -12.12 12.96
CA TYR A 79 -4.64 -12.96 13.98
C TYR A 79 -5.70 -12.21 14.78
N CYS A 80 -5.49 -10.92 15.10
CA CYS A 80 -6.49 -10.10 15.76
C CYS A 80 -7.80 -10.05 14.95
N ILE A 81 -7.70 -9.71 13.66
CA ILE A 81 -8.83 -9.52 12.76
C ILE A 81 -9.54 -10.86 12.49
N GLU A 82 -8.79 -11.93 12.25
CA GLU A 82 -9.33 -13.28 11.99
C GLU A 82 -10.09 -13.86 13.19
N ASN A 83 -9.77 -13.44 14.42
CA ASN A 83 -10.49 -13.84 15.63
C ASN A 83 -11.62 -12.85 16.01
N GLY A 84 -12.00 -11.95 15.10
CA GLY A 84 -13.09 -11.01 15.29
C GLY A 84 -12.75 -9.84 16.23
N GLY A 85 -11.47 -9.58 16.47
CA GLY A 85 -11.00 -8.40 17.18
C GLY A 85 -10.83 -7.18 16.27
N ILE A 86 -10.79 -6.00 16.89
CA ILE A 86 -10.55 -4.72 16.22
C ILE A 86 -9.10 -4.31 16.46
N LEU A 87 -8.31 -4.22 15.39
CA LEU A 87 -6.92 -3.78 15.45
C LEU A 87 -6.81 -2.25 15.51
N ASN A 88 -6.06 -1.75 16.49
CA ASN A 88 -5.76 -0.35 16.69
C ASN A 88 -4.25 -0.15 16.77
N ILE A 89 -3.67 0.59 15.82
CA ILE A 89 -2.25 0.97 15.85
C ILE A 89 -2.13 2.27 16.64
N ARG A 90 -1.26 2.29 17.64
CA ARG A 90 -0.90 3.49 18.42
C ARG A 90 0.53 3.87 18.10
N GLU A 91 0.77 5.17 17.96
CA GLU A 91 2.10 5.73 17.76
C GLU A 91 2.59 6.33 19.07
N ASP A 92 3.83 6.04 19.43
CA ASP A 92 4.53 6.55 20.60
C ASP A 92 5.95 7.01 20.20
N GLU A 93 6.73 7.50 21.17
CA GLU A 93 8.10 7.96 20.91
C GLU A 93 9.05 6.82 20.48
N GLU A 94 8.68 5.56 20.72
CA GLU A 94 9.47 4.37 20.43
C GLU A 94 9.06 3.70 19.10
N GLY A 95 7.88 4.03 18.55
CA GLY A 95 7.40 3.60 17.24
C GLY A 95 5.89 3.38 17.19
N GLN A 96 5.49 2.33 16.48
CA GLN A 96 4.08 1.93 16.35
C GLN A 96 3.83 0.61 17.09
N THR A 97 2.84 0.62 17.98
CA THR A 97 2.40 -0.55 18.75
C THR A 97 0.96 -0.92 18.38
N GLY A 98 0.73 -2.17 18.00
CA GLY A 98 -0.60 -2.69 17.67
C GLY A 98 -1.34 -3.22 18.91
N TYR A 99 -2.63 -2.88 19.01
CA TYR A 99 -3.53 -3.37 20.05
C TYR A 99 -4.76 -4.02 19.44
N CYS A 100 -5.13 -5.19 19.93
CA CYS A 100 -6.34 -5.90 19.58
C CYS A 100 -7.42 -5.69 20.64
N THR A 101 -8.55 -5.11 20.25
CA THR A 101 -9.76 -5.03 21.08
C THR A 101 -10.65 -6.24 20.78
N LEU A 102 -10.84 -7.10 21.76
CA LEU A 102 -11.60 -8.35 21.65
C LEU A 102 -13.10 -8.12 21.84
N ALA A 103 -13.91 -9.12 21.51
CA ALA A 103 -15.38 -9.02 21.55
C ALA A 103 -15.97 -8.75 22.95
N ASP A 104 -15.25 -9.10 24.00
CA ASP A 104 -15.60 -8.80 25.39
C ASP A 104 -15.12 -7.42 25.87
N GLY A 105 -14.48 -6.65 24.98
CA GLY A 105 -13.88 -5.35 25.27
C GLY A 105 -12.46 -5.43 25.82
N THR A 106 -11.89 -6.63 26.02
CA THR A 106 -10.50 -6.80 26.45
C THR A 106 -9.55 -6.19 25.42
N ILE A 107 -8.61 -5.36 25.87
CA ILE A 107 -7.59 -4.77 25.00
C ILE A 107 -6.25 -5.46 25.29
N CYS A 108 -5.77 -6.19 24.30
CA CYS A 108 -4.47 -6.86 24.33
C CYS A 108 -3.51 -6.16 23.37
N GLU A 109 -2.22 -6.09 23.69
CA GLU A 109 -1.21 -5.85 22.66
C GLU A 109 -1.25 -7.01 21.65
N GLU A 110 -1.13 -6.74 20.35
CA GLU A 110 -1.43 -7.70 19.28
C GLU A 110 -0.54 -8.96 19.37
N TRP A 111 0.73 -8.81 19.72
CA TRP A 111 1.66 -9.93 19.86
C TRP A 111 1.41 -10.74 21.13
N ALA A 112 1.03 -10.09 22.23
CA ALA A 112 0.60 -10.75 23.45
C ALA A 112 -0.68 -11.59 23.22
N TYR A 113 -1.61 -11.09 22.40
CA TYR A 113 -2.78 -11.86 21.99
C TYR A 113 -2.40 -13.05 21.11
N TYR A 114 -1.57 -12.83 20.09
CA TYR A 114 -1.07 -13.88 19.18
C TYR A 114 -0.35 -15.02 19.94
N ARG A 115 0.44 -14.69 20.98
CA ARG A 115 1.12 -15.67 21.83
C ARG A 115 0.26 -16.25 22.95
N LYS A 116 -1.02 -15.86 23.06
CA LYS A 116 -1.95 -16.29 24.11
C LYS A 116 -1.53 -15.89 25.53
N GLU A 117 -0.70 -14.85 25.65
CA GLU A 117 -0.29 -14.24 26.91
C GLU A 117 -1.37 -13.30 27.46
N CYS A 118 -2.27 -12.85 26.59
CA CYS A 118 -3.46 -12.06 26.89
C CYS A 118 -4.73 -12.76 26.37
N PRO A 119 -5.38 -13.64 27.15
CA PRO A 119 -6.59 -14.34 26.70
C PRO A 119 -7.84 -13.46 26.82
N ALA A 120 -8.80 -13.68 25.92
CA ALA A 120 -10.15 -13.14 26.05
C ALA A 120 -10.82 -13.64 27.35
N GLY A 121 -11.49 -12.76 28.08
CA GLY A 121 -12.48 -13.11 29.09
C GLY A 121 -11.93 -13.44 30.48
N LYS A 122 -10.92 -12.70 30.97
CA LYS A 122 -10.55 -12.76 32.40
C LYS A 122 -11.43 -11.90 33.28
#